data_AF-A0A829BJE9-F1
#
_entry.id   AF-A0A829BJE9-F1
#
_cell.length_a   1.000
_cell.length_b   1.000
_cell.length_c   1.000
_cell.angle_alpha   90.00
_cell.angle_beta   90.00
_cell.angle_gamma   90.00
#
_symmetry.space_group_name_H-M   'P 1'
#
loop_
_entity.id
_entity.type
_entity.pdbx_description
1 polymer ?
#
loop_
_entity_poly.entity_id
_entity_poly.type
_entity_poly.pdbx_seq_one_letter_code
_entity_poly.pdbx_strand_id
1 'polypeptide(L)'
;MMRVYTAKPRTNGDGYKGLIHQPNTSKLPDLINGIHAVRNLHYRVITETGLTTADEMLYPSNLVLVDDLVSYHAVGARSVEDQEHRFVASGIDVPTGM
;
A
#
# COMPACT_ATOMS: atom_id res chain seq x y z
N MET A 1 6.56 -13.58 5.70
CA MET A 1 5.85 -12.35 5.31
C MET A 1 5.40 -12.45 3.87
N MET A 2 4.13 -12.18 3.59
CA MET A 2 3.55 -12.18 2.25
C MET A 2 3.63 -10.79 1.63
N ARG A 3 4.04 -10.71 0.37
CA ARG A 3 4.04 -9.47 -0.40
C ARG A 3 2.64 -9.19 -0.93
N VAL A 4 2.00 -8.14 -0.44
CA VAL A 4 0.63 -7.74 -0.76
C VAL A 4 0.64 -6.29 -1.27
N TYR A 5 1.18 -6.09 -2.48
CA TYR A 5 1.34 -4.75 -3.04
C TYR A 5 0.03 -4.26 -3.65
N THR A 6 -0.59 -3.25 -3.04
CA THR A 6 -1.95 -2.82 -3.37
C THR A 6 -2.01 -1.59 -4.27
N ALA A 7 -0.88 -0.92 -4.46
CA ALA A 7 -0.73 0.23 -5.35
C ALA A 7 0.38 -0.02 -6.38
N LYS A 8 0.34 0.68 -7.51
CA LYS A 8 1.41 0.64 -8.51
C LYS A 8 1.80 2.01 -9.07
N PRO A 9 3.08 2.43 -8.93
CA PRO A 9 3.57 3.62 -9.61
C PRO A 9 3.56 3.41 -11.12
N ARG A 10 3.14 4.44 -11.85
CA ARG A 10 3.08 4.46 -13.32
C ARG A 10 3.92 5.63 -13.83
N THR A 11 4.70 5.38 -14.88
CA THR A 11 5.64 6.37 -15.46
C THR A 11 4.95 7.68 -15.82
N ASN A 12 3.76 7.59 -16.45
CA ASN A 12 3.03 8.76 -16.94
C ASN A 12 1.78 9.08 -16.10
N GLY A 13 1.50 8.30 -15.05
CA GLY A 13 0.24 8.38 -14.31
C GLY A 13 -0.96 7.72 -15.00
N ASP A 14 -0.78 7.14 -16.18
CA ASP A 14 -1.82 6.43 -16.93
C ASP A 14 -1.87 4.94 -16.58
N GLY A 15 -3.04 4.32 -16.83
CA GLY A 15 -3.26 2.88 -16.61
C GLY A 15 -3.64 2.52 -15.19
N TYR A 16 -3.73 1.22 -14.91
CA TYR A 16 -4.21 0.69 -13.64
C TYR A 16 -3.24 0.98 -12.49
N LYS A 17 -3.68 1.76 -11.49
CA LYS A 17 -2.84 2.20 -10.35
C LYS A 17 -2.89 1.27 -9.13
N GLY A 18 -3.59 0.14 -9.23
CA GLY A 18 -3.71 -0.85 -8.16
C GLY A 18 -5.09 -0.88 -7.50
N LEU A 19 -5.26 -1.86 -6.61
CA LEU A 19 -6.50 -2.19 -5.93
C LEU A 19 -7.05 -0.99 -5.15
N ILE A 20 -6.15 -0.21 -4.53
CA ILE A 20 -6.53 0.98 -3.76
C ILE A 20 -7.22 2.05 -4.62
N HIS A 21 -6.91 2.14 -5.91
CA HIS A 21 -7.51 3.12 -6.81
C HIS A 21 -8.79 2.61 -7.48
N GLN A 22 -8.82 1.33 -7.83
CA GLN A 22 -9.85 0.77 -8.70
C GLN A 22 -10.04 -0.71 -8.37
N PRO A 23 -10.83 -1.04 -7.33
CA PRO A 23 -11.01 -2.43 -6.90
C PRO A 23 -11.70 -3.32 -7.94
N ASN A 24 -12.44 -2.71 -8.88
CA ASN A 24 -13.03 -3.38 -10.02
C ASN A 24 -12.58 -2.70 -11.32
N THR A 25 -11.76 -3.39 -12.11
CA THR A 25 -11.16 -2.86 -13.35
C THR A 25 -12.17 -2.60 -14.47
N SER A 26 -13.40 -3.09 -14.36
CA SER A 26 -14.50 -2.80 -15.29
C SER A 26 -15.33 -1.57 -14.92
N LYS A 27 -15.08 -0.97 -13.74
CA LYS A 27 -15.76 0.24 -13.25
C LYS A 27 -14.79 1.43 -13.20
N LEU A 28 -15.30 2.63 -12.99
CA LEU A 28 -14.46 3.81 -12.74
C LEU A 28 -13.67 3.68 -11.42
N PRO A 29 -12.58 4.44 -11.24
CA PRO A 29 -11.86 4.51 -9.96
C PRO A 29 -12.76 4.91 -8.79
N ASP A 30 -12.54 4.28 -7.64
CA ASP A 30 -13.28 4.52 -6.40
C ASP A 30 -12.36 4.25 -5.22
N LEU A 31 -11.88 5.33 -4.59
CA LEU A 31 -10.90 5.27 -3.51
C LEU A 31 -11.51 4.71 -2.22
N ILE A 32 -12.79 4.99 -1.93
CA ILE A 32 -13.46 4.51 -0.72
C ILE A 32 -13.55 3.00 -0.77
N ASN A 33 -14.12 2.46 -1.86
CA ASN A 33 -14.19 1.02 -2.05
C ASN A 33 -12.81 0.38 -2.22
N GLY A 34 -11.84 1.12 -2.77
CA GLY A 34 -10.44 0.69 -2.86
C GLY A 34 -9.80 0.48 -1.48
N ILE A 35 -9.95 1.41 -0.54
CA ILE A 35 -9.45 1.28 0.83
C ILE A 35 -10.10 0.08 1.53
N HIS A 36 -11.42 -0.09 1.40
CA HIS A 36 -12.11 -1.27 1.94
C HIS A 36 -11.56 -2.58 1.35
N ALA A 37 -11.32 -2.63 0.05
CA ALA A 37 -10.77 -3.81 -0.62
C ALA A 37 -9.34 -4.13 -0.16
N VAL A 38 -8.48 -3.10 0.01
CA VAL A 38 -7.12 -3.25 0.50
C VAL A 38 -7.09 -3.79 1.93
N ARG A 39 -7.85 -3.18 2.85
CA ARG A 39 -7.94 -3.64 4.24
C ARG A 39 -8.46 -5.08 4.31
N ASN A 40 -9.49 -5.42 3.53
CA ASN A 40 -10.02 -6.78 3.48
C ASN A 40 -8.99 -7.78 2.94
N LEU A 41 -8.20 -7.41 1.92
CA LEU A 41 -7.15 -8.29 1.39
C LEU A 41 -6.08 -8.58 2.44
N HIS A 42 -5.55 -7.56 3.12
CA HIS A 42 -4.56 -7.74 4.19
C HIS A 42 -5.13 -8.58 5.34
N TYR A 43 -6.35 -8.27 5.78
CA TYR A 43 -7.04 -9.01 6.84
C TYR A 43 -7.21 -10.50 6.49
N ARG A 44 -7.63 -10.81 5.26
CA ARG A 44 -7.77 -12.20 4.80
C ARG A 44 -6.44 -12.93 4.76
N VAL A 45 -5.38 -12.29 4.27
CA VAL A 45 -4.04 -12.90 4.29
C VAL A 45 -3.64 -13.26 5.72
N ILE A 46 -3.80 -12.34 6.67
CA ILE A 46 -3.46 -12.58 8.08
C ILE A 46 -4.30 -13.72 8.66
N THR A 47 -5.62 -13.64 8.54
CA THR A 47 -6.55 -14.56 9.22
C THR A 47 -6.65 -15.94 8.58
N GLU A 48 -6.49 -16.05 7.27
CA GLU A 48 -6.61 -17.32 6.55
C GLU A 48 -5.27 -18.06 6.43
N THR A 49 -4.14 -17.35 6.46
CA THR A 49 -2.80 -17.96 6.25
C THR A 49 -1.88 -17.88 7.45
N GLY A 50 -2.15 -16.99 8.42
CA GLY A 50 -1.25 -16.70 9.53
C GLY A 50 0.00 -15.92 9.13
N LEU A 51 0.15 -15.50 7.87
CA LEU A 51 1.28 -14.72 7.39
C LEU A 51 1.05 -13.22 7.62
N THR A 52 2.08 -12.54 8.12
CA THR A 52 2.15 -11.07 8.11
C THR A 52 2.29 -10.52 6.69
N THR A 53 1.87 -9.28 6.46
CA THR A 53 1.83 -8.66 5.12
C THR A 53 2.83 -7.51 4.98
N ALA A 54 3.40 -7.38 3.78
CA ALA A 54 4.22 -6.25 3.37
C ALA A 54 3.59 -5.54 2.17
N ASP A 55 3.58 -4.21 2.17
CA ASP A 55 3.05 -3.37 1.09
C ASP A 55 4.04 -2.25 0.71
N GLU A 56 3.83 -1.64 -0.45
CA GLU A 56 4.57 -0.46 -0.90
C GLU A 56 3.86 0.80 -0.36
N MET A 57 4.58 1.64 0.39
CA MET A 57 4.09 2.96 0.76
C MET A 57 4.22 3.88 -0.47
N LEU A 58 3.30 3.74 -1.42
CA LEU A 58 3.27 4.60 -2.62
C LEU A 58 2.70 6.00 -2.32
N TYR A 59 1.82 6.09 -1.31
CA TYR A 59 1.22 7.34 -0.86
C TYR A 59 1.38 7.42 0.66
N PRO A 60 2.33 8.22 1.18
CA PRO A 60 2.54 8.35 2.62
C PRO A 60 1.28 8.77 3.38
N SER A 61 0.44 9.62 2.76
CA SER A 61 -0.86 10.04 3.30
C SER A 61 -1.85 8.91 3.60
N ASN A 62 -1.69 7.74 2.97
CA ASN A 62 -2.61 6.60 3.15
C ASN A 62 -2.20 5.67 4.29
N LEU A 63 -1.03 5.89 4.90
CA LEU A 63 -0.45 5.00 5.91
C LEU A 63 -1.45 4.65 7.02
N VAL A 64 -2.05 5.65 7.66
CA VAL A 64 -2.98 5.51 8.80
C VAL A 64 -4.25 4.72 8.46
N LEU A 65 -4.48 4.44 7.18
CA LEU A 65 -5.63 3.66 6.71
C LEU A 65 -5.34 2.15 6.67
N VAL A 66 -4.07 1.75 6.82
CA VAL A 66 -3.60 0.35 6.64
C VAL A 66 -2.50 -0.08 7.63
N ASP A 67 -1.94 0.83 8.42
CA ASP A 67 -0.81 0.59 9.32
C ASP A 67 -1.06 -0.48 10.38
N ASP A 68 -2.30 -0.62 10.84
CA ASP A 68 -2.76 -1.68 11.74
C ASP A 68 -2.68 -3.10 11.12
N LEU A 69 -2.54 -3.20 9.80
CA LEU A 69 -2.57 -4.45 9.06
C LEU A 69 -1.27 -4.75 8.30
N VAL A 70 -0.29 -3.86 8.27
CA VAL A 70 0.95 -4.01 7.49
C VAL A 70 2.16 -4.05 8.40
N SER A 71 2.95 -5.13 8.36
CA SER A 71 4.09 -5.30 9.27
C SER A 71 5.43 -4.84 8.68
N TYR A 72 5.47 -4.41 7.42
CA TYR A 72 6.66 -3.89 6.74
C TYR A 72 6.24 -3.02 5.55
N HIS A 73 6.85 -1.85 5.43
CA HIS A 73 6.67 -0.98 4.27
C HIS A 73 7.91 -0.99 3.37
N ALA A 74 7.69 -0.98 2.06
CA ALA A 74 8.72 -0.64 1.09
C ALA A 74 8.47 0.75 0.51
N VAL A 75 9.51 1.56 0.42
CA VAL A 75 9.57 2.75 -0.41
C VAL A 75 10.13 2.34 -1.77
N GLY A 76 9.45 2.71 -2.85
CA GLY A 76 9.88 2.34 -4.19
C GLY A 76 11.13 3.12 -4.62
N ALA A 77 11.91 2.54 -5.54
CA ALA A 77 13.11 3.20 -6.08
C ALA A 77 12.84 4.58 -6.73
N ARG A 78 11.59 4.86 -7.15
CA ARG A 78 11.18 6.16 -7.71
C ARG A 78 10.79 7.21 -6.66
N SER A 79 10.61 6.81 -5.41
CA SER A 79 10.25 7.70 -4.29
C SER A 79 11.25 7.67 -3.15
N VAL A 80 12.37 6.94 -3.28
CA VAL A 80 13.42 6.87 -2.25
C VAL A 80 14.08 8.24 -1.97
N GLU A 81 14.03 9.16 -2.94
CA GLU A 81 14.51 10.54 -2.81
C GLU A 81 13.42 11.53 -2.39
N ASP A 82 12.18 11.09 -2.28
CA ASP A 82 11.07 11.95 -1.88
C ASP A 82 11.12 12.25 -0.37
N GLN A 83 11.00 13.54 -0.03
CA GLN A 83 11.16 14.00 1.35
C GLN A 83 9.99 13.56 2.24
N GLU A 84 8.77 13.49 1.71
CA GLU A 84 7.59 13.04 2.48
C GLU A 84 7.73 11.56 2.85
N HIS A 85 8.16 10.72 1.90
CA HIS A 85 8.43 9.30 2.16
C HIS A 85 9.48 9.11 3.26
N ARG A 86 10.58 9.88 3.21
CA ARG A 86 11.64 9.82 4.23
C ARG A 86 11.16 10.26 5.60
N PHE A 87 10.37 11.34 5.67
CA PHE A 87 9.82 11.81 6.94
C PHE A 87 8.87 10.77 7.55
N VAL A 88 7.95 10.22 6.77
CA VAL A 88 7.03 9.19 7.27
C VAL A 88 7.81 7.93 7.68
N ALA A 89 8.74 7.45 6.85
CA ALA A 89 9.57 6.27 7.18
C ALA A 89 10.37 6.44 8.49
N SER A 90 10.74 7.68 8.86
CA SER A 90 11.45 7.96 10.11
C SER A 90 10.58 7.91 11.38
N GLY A 91 9.25 7.95 11.23
CA GLY A 91 8.31 8.12 12.32
C GLY A 91 7.32 6.98 12.54
N ILE A 92 7.40 5.90 11.75
CA ILE A 92 6.45 4.77 11.84
C ILE A 92 6.99 3.62 12.68
N ASP A 93 6.08 2.87 13.29
CA ASP A 93 6.39 1.81 14.25
C ASP A 93 6.83 0.49 13.60
N VAL A 94 6.74 0.37 12.28
CA VAL A 94 7.07 -0.85 11.53
C VAL A 94 8.33 -0.67 10.67
N PRO A 95 9.14 -1.73 10.48
CA PRO A 95 10.35 -1.63 9.67
C PRO A 95 10.03 -1.21 8.23
N THR A 96 10.90 -0.36 7.68
CA THR A 96 10.73 0.20 6.33
C THR A 96 12.00 0.02 5.50
N GLY A 97 11.84 -0.51 4.29
CA GLY A 97 12.90 -0.59 3.29
C GLY A 97 12.87 0.59 2.33
N MET A 98 14.06 1.08 1.97
CA MET A 98 14.29 2.17 1.02
C MET A 98 15.25 1.69 -0.08
#